data_AF-A0A0G1MXJ9-F1
#
_entry.id   AF-A0A0G1MXJ9-F1
#
_cell.length_a   1.000
_cell.length_b   1.000
_cell.length_c   1.000
_cell.angle_alpha   90.00
_cell.angle_beta   90.00
_cell.angle_gamma   90.00
#
_symmetry.space_group_name_H-M   'P 1'
#
loop_
_entity.id
_entity.type
_entity.pdbx_description
1 polymer ?
#
loop_
_entity_poly.entity_id
_entity_poly.type
_entity_poly.pdbx_seq_one_letter_code
_entity_poly.pdbx_strand_id
1 'polypeptide(L)'
;MLLICNSIERKEIGSFSLKKIKSAAIKAKSGIYDNLRWAEVDPQIRKVKMDKYRFAFFFYSKKGTYIPFCIRIKQDKSIGNNMSFKNKNFERLAYAHLDLVEKDLLGGNFSVEII
;
A
#
# COMPACT_ATOMS: atom_id res chain seq x y z
N MET A 1 14.35 0.85 2.18
CA MET A 1 13.99 -0.46 2.74
C MET A 1 12.51 -0.70 2.51
N LEU A 2 12.14 -1.91 2.14
CA LEU A 2 10.76 -2.37 1.99
C LEU A 2 10.49 -3.45 3.04
N LEU A 3 9.44 -3.31 3.84
CA LEU A 3 8.96 -4.37 4.74
C LEU A 3 7.71 -4.97 4.15
N ILE A 4 7.62 -6.30 4.10
CA ILE A 4 6.44 -7.00 3.57
C ILE A 4 5.87 -7.84 4.70
N CYS A 5 4.69 -7.44 5.17
CA CYS A 5 3.98 -8.11 6.25
C CYS A 5 3.20 -9.32 5.72
N ASN A 6 3.19 -10.42 6.47
CA ASN A 6 2.55 -11.68 6.07
C ASN A 6 1.05 -11.53 5.76
N SER A 7 0.35 -10.62 6.45
CA SER A 7 -1.08 -10.34 6.23
C SER A 7 -1.37 -9.76 4.85
N ILE A 8 -0.43 -8.98 4.31
CA ILE A 8 -0.50 -8.40 2.96
C ILE A 8 -0.23 -9.46 1.92
N GLU A 9 0.69 -10.38 2.21
CA GLU A 9 0.88 -11.57 1.37
C GLU A 9 -0.38 -12.42 1.32
N ARG A 10 -1.10 -12.64 2.44
CA ARG A 10 -2.24 -13.58 2.50
C ARG A 10 -3.57 -13.04 1.96
N LYS A 11 -3.89 -11.76 2.15
CA LYS A 11 -5.22 -11.20 1.81
C LYS A 11 -5.39 -10.76 0.37
N GLU A 12 -4.31 -10.54 -0.36
CA GLU A 12 -4.37 -9.97 -1.71
C GLU A 12 -3.77 -10.89 -2.79
N ILE A 13 -3.78 -12.22 -2.59
CA ILE A 13 -3.31 -13.19 -3.61
C ILE A 13 -4.35 -13.37 -4.72
N GLY A 14 -4.33 -12.46 -5.68
CA GLY A 14 -4.19 -12.85 -7.09
C GLY A 14 -2.69 -12.85 -7.45
N SER A 15 -2.30 -13.31 -8.63
CA SER A 15 -0.88 -13.32 -9.03
C SER A 15 -0.30 -11.88 -9.13
N PHE A 16 0.32 -11.40 -8.05
CA PHE A 16 1.09 -10.16 -8.01
C PHE A 16 2.56 -10.49 -7.76
N SER A 17 3.39 -10.19 -8.74
CA SER A 17 4.83 -10.41 -8.64
C SER A 17 5.46 -9.44 -7.65
N LEU A 18 6.21 -9.96 -6.67
CA LEU A 18 7.06 -9.18 -5.75
C LEU A 18 7.91 -8.14 -6.49
N LYS A 19 8.45 -8.51 -7.68
CA LYS A 19 9.16 -7.57 -8.58
C LYS A 19 8.38 -6.29 -8.89
N LYS A 20 7.06 -6.36 -9.11
CA LYS A 20 6.22 -5.18 -9.38
C LYS A 20 6.04 -4.33 -8.12
N ILE A 21 5.92 -4.95 -6.95
CA ILE A 21 5.83 -4.25 -5.66
C ILE A 21 7.14 -3.50 -5.40
N LYS A 22 8.29 -4.16 -5.59
CA LYS A 22 9.62 -3.54 -5.51
C LYS A 22 9.73 -2.35 -6.48
N SER A 23 9.33 -2.52 -7.74
CA SER A 23 9.32 -1.42 -8.72
C SER A 23 8.44 -0.24 -8.29
N ALA A 24 7.28 -0.50 -7.69
CA ALA A 24 6.42 0.56 -7.16
C ALA A 24 7.03 1.26 -5.94
N ALA A 25 7.69 0.52 -5.04
CA ALA A 25 8.39 1.09 -3.90
C ALA A 25 9.58 1.96 -4.34
N ILE A 26 10.32 1.56 -5.37
CA ILE A 26 11.40 2.37 -5.98
C ILE A 26 10.81 3.67 -6.56
N LYS A 27 9.70 3.60 -7.30
CA LYS A 27 9.01 4.79 -7.81
C LYS A 27 8.61 5.74 -6.67
N ALA A 28 8.05 5.22 -5.58
CA ALA A 28 7.71 6.03 -4.42
C ALA A 28 8.95 6.74 -3.83
N LYS A 29 10.06 5.99 -3.67
CA LYS A 29 11.35 6.51 -3.18
C LYS A 29 11.90 7.63 -4.07
N SER A 30 11.69 7.55 -5.37
CA SER A 30 12.09 8.58 -6.35
C SER A 30 11.11 9.76 -6.46
N GLY A 31 10.07 9.84 -5.62
CA GLY A 31 9.08 10.93 -5.68
C GLY A 31 7.95 10.70 -6.70
N ILE A 32 7.91 9.55 -7.36
CA ILE A 32 6.90 9.22 -8.38
C ILE A 32 5.73 8.51 -7.69
N TYR A 33 4.82 9.30 -7.13
CA TYR A 33 3.61 8.84 -6.48
C TYR A 33 2.49 9.88 -6.59
N ASP A 34 1.25 9.41 -6.49
CA ASP A 34 0.09 10.29 -6.33
C ASP A 34 -0.10 10.59 -4.84
N ASN A 35 -0.17 11.87 -4.48
CA ASN A 35 -0.71 12.26 -3.18
C ASN A 35 -2.21 11.94 -3.15
N LEU A 36 -2.66 11.39 -2.04
CA LEU A 36 -4.09 11.16 -1.82
C LEU A 36 -4.75 12.50 -1.57
N ARG A 37 -5.53 12.97 -2.53
CA ARG A 37 -6.16 14.28 -2.45
C ARG A 37 -7.32 14.23 -1.43
N TRP A 38 -7.34 15.19 -0.50
CA TRP A 38 -8.49 15.63 0.31
C TRP A 38 -9.02 14.71 1.43
N ALA A 39 -8.15 14.05 2.15
CA ALA A 39 -8.42 13.83 3.58
C ALA A 39 -7.16 14.27 4.33
N GLU A 40 -7.26 14.47 5.64
CA GLU A 40 -6.13 14.51 6.56
C GLU A 40 -5.45 13.14 6.60
N VAL A 41 -5.15 12.58 5.42
CA VAL A 41 -4.43 11.34 5.29
C VAL A 41 -3.03 11.62 5.78
N ASP A 42 -2.55 10.75 6.66
CA ASP A 42 -1.18 10.78 7.13
C ASP A 42 -0.25 11.02 5.94
N PRO A 43 0.58 12.10 5.96
CA PRO A 43 1.52 12.41 4.89
C PRO A 43 2.55 11.30 4.67
N GLN A 44 2.51 10.22 5.44
CA GLN A 44 3.27 9.00 5.24
C GLN A 44 2.63 8.04 4.23
N ILE A 45 1.35 8.20 3.85
CA ILE A 45 0.71 7.31 2.88
C ILE A 45 1.02 7.75 1.44
N ARG A 46 1.39 6.78 0.60
CA ARG A 46 1.78 6.97 -0.81
C ARG A 46 0.98 6.03 -1.69
N LYS A 47 0.38 6.55 -2.76
CA LYS A 47 -0.26 5.76 -3.81
C LYS A 47 0.64 5.70 -5.02
N VAL A 48 0.94 4.51 -5.50
CA VAL A 48 1.83 4.30 -6.64
C VAL A 48 1.14 3.45 -7.69
N LYS A 49 1.13 3.92 -8.93
CA LYS A 49 0.68 3.13 -10.07
C LYS A 49 1.70 2.02 -10.38
N MET A 50 1.27 0.77 -10.25
CA MET A 50 2.08 -0.40 -10.60
C MET A 50 2.05 -0.64 -12.11
N ASP A 51 0.85 -0.64 -12.70
CA ASP A 51 0.62 -0.78 -14.15
C ASP A 51 -0.71 -0.12 -14.58
N LYS A 52 -1.19 -0.41 -15.80
CA LYS A 52 -2.43 0.19 -16.36
C LYS A 52 -3.65 -0.06 -15.46
N TYR A 53 -3.66 -1.16 -14.71
CA TYR A 53 -4.83 -1.62 -13.98
C TYR A 53 -4.62 -1.65 -12.47
N ARG A 54 -3.43 -1.39 -11.95
CA ARG A 54 -3.10 -1.66 -10.54
C ARG A 54 -2.40 -0.53 -9.84
N PHE A 55 -2.72 -0.36 -8.56
CA PHE A 55 -2.09 0.60 -7.65
C PHE A 55 -1.68 -0.10 -6.36
N ALA A 56 -0.52 0.27 -5.83
CA ALA A 56 -0.07 -0.10 -4.49
C ALA A 56 -0.13 1.13 -3.58
N PHE A 57 -0.53 0.90 -2.35
CA PHE A 57 -0.55 1.88 -1.28
C PHE A 57 0.49 1.49 -0.25
N PHE A 58 1.37 2.44 0.05
CA PHE A 58 2.47 2.26 0.98
C PHE A 58 2.30 3.21 2.15
N PHE A 59 2.66 2.74 3.33
CA PHE A 59 3.00 3.58 4.46
C PHE A 59 4.51 3.83 4.44
N TYR A 60 4.91 5.10 4.44
CA TYR A 60 6.29 5.56 4.45
C TYR A 60 6.64 6.05 5.85
N SER A 61 7.26 5.18 6.62
CA SER A 61 7.66 5.52 7.99
C SER A 61 8.71 6.64 8.00
N LYS A 62 8.77 7.38 9.11
CA LYS A 62 9.82 8.37 9.40
C LYS A 62 11.26 7.82 9.29
N LYS A 63 11.44 6.50 9.39
CA LYS A 63 12.74 5.81 9.25
C LYS A 63 13.10 5.45 7.80
N GLY A 64 12.41 5.99 6.80
CA GLY A 64 12.72 5.73 5.39
C GLY A 64 12.30 4.34 4.89
N THR A 65 11.36 3.71 5.60
CA THR A 65 10.87 2.36 5.29
C THR A 65 9.51 2.42 4.62
N TYR A 66 9.38 1.73 3.50
CA TYR A 66 8.12 1.52 2.80
C TYR A 66 7.47 0.23 3.26
N ILE A 67 6.18 0.30 3.59
CA ILE A 67 5.40 -0.85 4.02
C ILE A 67 4.13 -0.88 3.15
N PRO A 68 4.02 -1.81 2.18
CA PRO A 68 2.80 -1.95 1.39
C PRO A 68 1.71 -2.44 2.33
N PHE A 69 0.56 -1.79 2.33
CA PHE A 69 -0.59 -2.23 3.15
C PHE A 69 -1.82 -2.57 2.30
N CYS A 70 -1.83 -2.20 1.02
CA CYS A 70 -2.97 -2.46 0.14
C CYS A 70 -2.55 -2.39 -1.33
N ILE A 71 -3.02 -3.32 -2.15
CA ILE A 71 -2.82 -3.41 -3.59
C ILE A 71 -4.18 -3.63 -4.22
N ARG A 72 -4.56 -2.74 -5.15
CA ARG A 72 -5.90 -2.74 -5.75
C ARG A 72 -5.87 -2.72 -7.25
N ILE A 73 -6.91 -3.32 -7.83
CA ILE A 73 -7.21 -3.28 -9.27
C ILE A 73 -8.19 -2.13 -9.53
N LYS A 74 -7.89 -1.27 -10.51
CA LYS A 74 -8.66 -0.10 -10.92
C LYS A 74 -10.13 -0.41 -11.25
N GLN A 75 -10.42 -1.62 -11.70
CA GLN A 75 -11.75 -2.06 -12.14
C GLN A 75 -12.59 -2.71 -11.03
N ASP A 76 -12.07 -2.84 -9.81
CA ASP A 76 -12.86 -3.33 -8.69
C ASP A 76 -13.98 -2.31 -8.36
N LYS A 77 -15.17 -2.53 -8.93
CA LYS A 77 -16.33 -1.62 -8.86
C LYS A 77 -16.80 -1.37 -7.43
N SER A 78 -16.44 -2.23 -6.47
CA SER A 78 -16.73 -2.01 -5.05
C SER A 78 -16.08 -0.73 -4.50
N ILE A 79 -14.99 -0.27 -5.13
CA ILE A 79 -14.18 0.90 -4.71
C ILE A 79 -13.83 1.82 -5.90
N GLY A 80 -14.07 1.36 -7.13
CA GLY A 80 -13.47 1.85 -8.38
C GLY A 80 -13.78 3.29 -8.78
N ASN A 81 -14.76 3.94 -8.16
CA ASN A 81 -15.07 5.32 -8.52
C ASN A 81 -14.28 6.37 -7.75
N ASN A 82 -13.66 6.04 -6.61
CA ASN A 82 -12.80 6.98 -5.89
C ASN A 82 -11.82 6.23 -4.97
N MET A 83 -10.61 5.95 -5.45
CA MET A 83 -9.45 5.61 -4.59
C MET A 83 -8.98 6.87 -3.85
N SER A 84 -9.87 7.40 -3.02
CA SER A 84 -9.70 8.55 -2.17
C SER A 84 -10.20 8.15 -0.80
N PHE A 85 -9.55 8.63 0.25
CA PHE A 85 -10.06 8.51 1.62
C PHE A 85 -11.41 9.22 1.82
N LYS A 86 -11.87 10.06 0.87
CA LYS A 86 -13.26 10.54 0.83
C LYS A 86 -14.29 9.41 0.65
N ASN A 87 -13.88 8.29 0.09
CA ASN A 87 -14.71 7.10 0.01
C ASN A 87 -14.60 6.32 1.33
N LYS A 88 -15.66 6.38 2.15
CA LYS A 88 -15.74 5.69 3.45
C LYS A 88 -15.44 4.19 3.36
N ASN A 89 -15.77 3.54 2.23
CA ASN A 89 -15.46 2.13 2.04
C ASN A 89 -13.95 1.89 1.88
N PHE A 90 -13.27 2.77 1.15
CA PHE A 90 -11.82 2.70 0.98
C PHE A 90 -11.09 3.06 2.27
N GLU A 91 -11.52 4.11 2.97
CA GLU A 91 -10.98 4.52 4.26
C GLU A 91 -11.05 3.39 5.29
N ARG A 92 -12.24 2.82 5.50
CA ARG A 92 -12.44 1.70 6.44
C ARG A 92 -11.55 0.50 6.10
N LEU A 93 -11.40 0.20 4.81
CA LEU A 93 -10.55 -0.89 4.33
C LEU A 93 -9.07 -0.60 4.54
N ALA A 94 -8.63 0.63 4.27
CA ALA A 94 -7.25 1.06 4.46
C ALA A 94 -6.85 0.98 5.94
N TYR A 95 -7.70 1.47 6.85
CA TYR A 95 -7.45 1.35 8.30
C TYR A 95 -7.44 -0.11 8.77
N ALA A 96 -8.41 -0.92 8.34
CA ALA A 96 -8.42 -2.35 8.67
C ALA A 96 -7.16 -3.09 8.17
N HIS A 97 -6.55 -2.64 7.07
CA HIS A 97 -5.29 -3.17 6.58
C HIS A 97 -4.07 -2.66 7.36
N LEU A 98 -4.06 -1.39 7.75
CA LEU A 98 -3.01 -0.83 8.61
C LEU A 98 -2.97 -1.52 9.97
N ASP A 99 -4.12 -1.83 10.57
CA ASP A 99 -4.19 -2.59 11.83
C ASP A 99 -3.55 -3.99 11.70
N LEU A 100 -3.65 -4.62 10.53
CA LEU A 100 -3.02 -5.93 10.28
C LEU A 100 -1.51 -5.79 10.11
N VAL A 101 -1.07 -4.75 9.40
CA VAL A 101 0.35 -4.40 9.27
C VAL A 101 0.95 -4.15 10.65
N GLU A 102 0.27 -3.37 11.51
CA GLU A 102 0.74 -3.11 12.87
C GLU A 102 0.88 -4.40 13.68
N LYS A 103 -0.13 -5.29 13.64
CA LYS A 103 -0.06 -6.59 14.31
C LYS A 103 1.11 -7.44 13.81
N ASP A 104 1.36 -7.45 12.51
CA ASP A 104 2.49 -8.18 11.93
C ASP A 104 3.83 -7.58 12.35
N LEU A 105 3.95 -6.26 12.39
CA LEU A 105 5.17 -5.57 12.83
C LEU A 105 5.46 -5.84 14.31
N LEU A 106 4.45 -5.78 15.18
CA LEU A 106 4.58 -6.08 16.61
C LEU A 106 4.92 -7.56 16.85
N GLY A 107 4.39 -8.46 16.03
CA GLY A 107 4.64 -9.90 16.10
C GLY A 107 5.90 -10.38 15.38
N GLY A 108 6.66 -9.50 14.70
CA GLY A 108 7.82 -9.90 13.89
C GLY A 108 7.47 -10.67 12.62
N ASN A 109 6.23 -10.63 12.16
CA ASN A 109 5.70 -11.38 11.02
C ASN A 109 5.87 -10.63 9.69
N PHE A 110 7.11 -10.33 9.33
CA PHE A 110 7.44 -9.62 8.10
C PHE A 110 8.79 -10.05 7.52
N SER A 111 8.96 -9.82 6.22
CA SER A 111 10.25 -9.91 5.53
C SER A 111 10.81 -8.54 5.20
N VAL A 112 12.14 -8.45 5.14
CA VAL A 112 12.87 -7.21 4.82
C VAL A 112 13.47 -7.33 3.43
N GLU A 113 13.26 -6.30 2.62
CA GLU A 113 13.77 -6.21 1.26
C GLU A 113 14.54 -4.90 1.05
N ILE A 114 15.74 -5.03 0.48
CA ILE A 114 16.59 -3.87 0.18
C ILE A 114 16.21 -3.37 -1.22
N ILE A 115 15.91 -2.06 -1.31
CA ILE A 115 15.44 -1.35 -2.51
C ILE A 115 16.12 0.01 -2.67
#